data_AF-A0A3L8Q581-F1
#
_entry.id   AF-A0A3L8Q581-F1
#
_cell.length_a   1.000
_cell.length_b   1.000
_cell.length_c   1.000
_cell.angle_alpha   90.00
_cell.angle_beta   90.00
_cell.angle_gamma   90.00
#
_symmetry.space_group_name_H-M   'P 1'
#
loop_
_entity.id
_entity.type
_entity.pdbx_description
1 polymer ?
#
loop_
_entity_poly.entity_id
_entity_poly.type
_entity_poly.pdbx_seq_one_letter_code
_entity_poly.pdbx_strand_id
1 'polypeptide(L)'
;MVTGGHACATKYSPEEIAMATVTALRRTVPPAVPGITFLSGGQSEEEASLNLNAINRCPLPRPWALTFSYGRALQASALKAWAGKKDNTKAAQEEYVKRALANSLACQGKYTPSGTAGAAASESLFVSNHAY
;
A
#
# COMPACT_ATOMS: atom_id res chain seq x y z
N MET A 1 -8.05 2.15 2.40
CA MET A 1 -7.97 3.50 1.78
C MET A 1 -9.30 3.79 1.11
N VAL A 2 -9.63 5.05 0.82
CA VAL A 2 -10.82 5.43 0.05
C VAL A 2 -10.42 5.49 -1.42
N THR A 3 -10.90 4.53 -2.23
CA THR A 3 -10.54 4.38 -3.64
C THR A 3 -11.78 4.22 -4.51
N GLY A 4 -11.62 4.36 -5.82
CA GLY A 4 -12.62 3.87 -6.77
C GLY A 4 -12.86 2.36 -6.57
N GLY A 5 -14.09 1.92 -6.84
CA GLY A 5 -14.41 0.48 -6.83
C GLY A 5 -13.58 -0.27 -7.88
N HIS A 6 -13.36 -1.57 -7.67
CA HIS A 6 -12.52 -2.38 -8.57
C HIS A 6 -12.98 -2.33 -10.05
N ALA A 7 -14.30 -2.39 -10.28
CA ALA A 7 -14.90 -2.30 -11.60
C ALA A 7 -15.11 -0.86 -12.10
N CYS A 8 -14.64 0.16 -11.36
CA CYS A 8 -14.76 1.56 -11.79
C CYS A 8 -13.85 1.80 -13.00
N ALA A 9 -14.46 2.28 -14.10
CA ALA A 9 -13.75 2.63 -15.33
C ALA A 9 -12.85 3.86 -15.13
N THR A 10 -13.28 4.81 -14.29
CA THR A 10 -12.50 6.00 -13.94
C THR A 10 -11.34 5.61 -13.04
N LYS A 11 -10.13 5.99 -13.44
CA LYS A 11 -8.93 5.86 -12.61
C LYS A 11 -8.65 7.20 -11.93
N TYR A 12 -8.23 7.12 -10.68
CA TYR A 12 -7.93 8.28 -9.84
C TYR A 12 -6.45 8.25 -9.48
N SER A 13 -5.85 9.44 -9.39
CA SER A 13 -4.48 9.61 -8.96
C SER A 13 -4.30 9.23 -7.47
N PRO A 14 -3.06 8.88 -7.05
CA PRO A 14 -2.74 8.72 -5.63
C PRO A 14 -3.09 9.95 -4.78
N GLU A 15 -2.96 11.15 -5.33
CA GLU A 15 -3.30 12.40 -4.67
C GLU A 15 -4.80 12.55 -4.40
N GLU A 16 -5.66 12.16 -5.36
CA GLU A 16 -7.11 12.14 -5.18
C GLU A 16 -7.53 11.09 -4.14
N ILE A 17 -6.94 9.89 -4.20
CA ILE A 17 -7.13 8.83 -3.20
C ILE A 17 -6.71 9.33 -1.81
N ALA A 18 -5.58 10.02 -1.72
CA ALA A 18 -5.07 10.59 -0.48
C ALA A 18 -6.01 11.66 0.09
N MET A 19 -6.47 12.59 -0.74
CA MET A 19 -7.39 13.64 -0.34
C MET A 19 -8.72 13.06 0.17
N ALA A 20 -9.30 12.10 -0.56
CA ALA A 20 -10.52 11.42 -0.17
C ALA A 20 -10.34 10.65 1.16
N THR A 21 -9.23 9.91 1.29
CA THR A 21 -8.92 9.12 2.49
C THR A 21 -8.73 10.02 3.72
N VAL A 22 -7.87 11.04 3.64
CA VAL A 22 -7.60 11.92 4.79
C VAL A 22 -8.85 12.73 5.16
N THR A 23 -9.63 13.18 4.18
CA THR A 23 -10.91 13.87 4.44
C THR A 23 -11.89 12.98 5.19
N ALA A 24 -12.04 11.72 4.77
CA ALA A 24 -12.92 10.77 5.45
C ALA A 24 -12.49 10.55 6.91
N LEU A 25 -11.20 10.28 7.14
CA LEU A 25 -10.67 10.08 8.49
C LEU A 25 -10.85 11.31 9.38
N ARG A 26 -10.60 12.52 8.85
CA ARG A 26 -10.82 13.79 9.56
C ARG A 26 -12.26 14.01 10.00
N ARG A 27 -13.22 13.43 9.28
CA ARG A 27 -14.66 13.57 9.58
C ARG A 27 -15.17 12.55 10.60
N THR A 28 -14.39 11.51 10.91
CA THR A 28 -14.92 10.33 11.64
C THR A 28 -14.02 9.82 12.75
N VAL A 29 -12.70 10.00 12.65
CA VAL A 29 -11.75 9.48 13.64
C VAL A 29 -11.42 10.58 14.65
N PRO A 30 -11.54 10.33 15.97
CA PRO A 30 -11.09 11.28 16.98
C PRO A 30 -9.56 11.39 17.07
N PRO A 31 -8.98 12.56 17.38
CA PRO A 31 -7.53 12.74 17.55
C PRO A 31 -6.88 11.86 18.63
N ALA A 32 -7.66 11.30 19.56
CA ALA A 32 -7.15 10.43 20.63
C ALA A 32 -6.69 9.05 20.12
N VAL A 33 -7.09 8.64 18.92
CA VAL A 33 -6.56 7.42 18.29
C VAL A 33 -5.06 7.63 18.04
N PRO A 34 -4.15 6.68 18.32
CA PRO A 34 -2.72 6.93 18.13
C PRO A 34 -2.27 6.76 16.66
N GLY A 35 -2.97 5.92 15.90
CA GLY A 35 -2.60 5.62 14.53
C GLY A 35 -3.64 4.81 13.77
N ILE A 36 -3.52 4.83 12.45
CA ILE A 36 -4.36 4.10 11.51
C ILE A 36 -3.44 3.28 10.62
N THR A 37 -3.63 1.96 10.65
CA THR A 37 -2.89 0.99 9.85
C THR A 37 -3.76 0.54 8.68
N PHE A 38 -3.47 1.04 7.48
CA PHE A 38 -4.27 0.71 6.30
C PHE A 38 -4.07 -0.74 5.87
N LEU A 39 -5.16 -1.41 5.52
CA LEU A 39 -5.13 -2.62 4.70
C LEU A 39 -4.83 -2.28 3.24
N SER A 40 -4.14 -3.17 2.54
CA SER A 40 -3.83 -2.99 1.10
C SER A 40 -5.01 -3.33 0.20
N GLY A 41 -5.93 -4.20 0.65
CA GLY A 41 -7.00 -4.72 -0.20
C GLY A 41 -6.43 -5.39 -1.44
N GLY A 42 -7.06 -5.19 -2.61
CA GLY A 42 -6.63 -5.73 -3.91
C GLY A 42 -5.63 -4.87 -4.69
N GLN A 43 -5.10 -3.81 -4.07
CA GLN A 43 -4.05 -2.98 -4.69
C GLN A 43 -2.80 -3.80 -4.96
N SER A 44 -2.05 -3.44 -6.00
CA SER A 44 -0.70 -3.98 -6.22
C SER A 44 0.26 -3.55 -5.11
N GLU A 45 1.43 -4.19 -5.02
CA GLU A 45 2.45 -3.81 -4.03
C GLU A 45 2.93 -2.36 -4.23
N GLU A 46 3.09 -1.95 -5.48
CA GLU A 46 3.52 -0.59 -5.83
C GLU A 46 2.40 0.43 -5.61
N GLU A 47 1.17 0.13 -6.04
CA GLU A 47 0.02 1.01 -5.84
C GLU A 47 -0.24 1.29 -4.35
N ALA A 48 -0.17 0.25 -3.51
CA ALA A 48 -0.36 0.40 -2.06
C ALA A 48 0.73 1.30 -1.42
N SER A 49 1.96 1.24 -1.94
CA SER A 49 3.07 2.09 -1.50
C SER A 49 2.88 3.54 -1.96
N LEU A 50 2.49 3.75 -3.22
CA LEU A 50 2.23 5.07 -3.79
C LEU A 50 1.06 5.79 -3.09
N ASN A 51 -0.05 5.08 -2.87
CA ASN A 51 -1.21 5.65 -2.19
C ASN A 51 -0.92 5.99 -0.73
N LEU A 52 -0.19 5.12 -0.01
CA LEU A 52 0.23 5.42 1.37
C LEU A 52 1.15 6.64 1.44
N ASN A 53 2.07 6.76 0.48
CA ASN A 53 2.96 7.89 0.36
C ASN A 53 2.20 9.19 0.11
N ALA A 54 1.25 9.18 -0.84
CA ALA A 54 0.40 10.32 -1.12
C ALA A 54 -0.46 10.71 0.09
N ILE A 55 -1.01 9.73 0.83
CA ILE A 55 -1.75 9.96 2.08
C ILE A 55 -0.89 10.71 3.10
N ASN A 56 0.38 10.36 3.24
CA ASN A 56 1.34 11.03 4.15
C ASN A 56 1.91 12.34 3.60
N ARG A 57 1.70 12.64 2.30
CA ARG A 57 2.03 13.93 1.67
C ARG A 57 0.84 14.88 1.51
N CYS A 58 -0.38 14.41 1.73
CA CYS A 58 -1.60 15.22 1.72
C CYS A 58 -1.44 16.51 2.57
N PRO A 59 -1.87 17.69 2.11
CA PRO A 59 -1.65 18.94 2.83
C PRO A 59 -2.57 19.14 4.05
N LEU A 60 -3.55 18.25 4.26
CA LEU A 60 -4.48 18.37 5.40
C LEU A 60 -3.84 17.89 6.70
N PRO A 61 -4.20 18.49 7.86
CA PRO A 61 -3.72 18.00 9.17
C PRO A 61 -4.14 16.56 9.45
N ARG A 62 -3.24 15.77 10.01
CA ARG A 62 -3.41 14.35 10.33
C ARG A 62 -2.87 14.11 11.74
N PRO A 63 -3.71 14.15 12.79
CA PRO A 63 -3.27 13.99 14.17
C PRO A 63 -2.95 12.53 14.55
N TRP A 64 -2.92 11.62 13.57
CA TRP A 64 -2.66 10.19 13.72
C TRP A 64 -1.41 9.80 12.95
N ALA A 65 -0.69 8.78 13.43
CA ALA A 65 0.22 8.06 12.55
C ALA A 65 -0.57 7.36 11.43
N LEU A 66 -0.13 7.47 10.19
CA LEU A 66 -0.78 6.85 9.03
C LEU A 66 0.18 5.86 8.39
N THR A 67 -0.02 4.57 8.67
CA THR A 67 0.92 3.50 8.31
C THR A 67 0.20 2.32 7.67
N PHE A 68 0.91 1.23 7.42
CA PHE A 68 0.41 0.04 6.75
C PHE A 68 0.23 -1.14 7.70
N SER A 69 -0.78 -1.96 7.41
CA SER A 69 -0.94 -3.34 7.88
C SER A 69 -1.25 -4.21 6.66
N TYR A 70 -0.21 -4.57 5.93
CA TYR A 70 -0.32 -5.19 4.61
C TYR A 70 -0.03 -6.69 4.65
N GLY A 71 -0.91 -7.47 4.02
CA GLY A 71 -0.65 -8.86 3.67
C GLY A 71 -0.02 -8.95 2.28
N ARG A 72 -0.87 -9.08 1.26
CA ARG A 72 -0.42 -9.29 -0.13
C ARG A 72 0.52 -8.20 -0.64
N ALA A 73 0.31 -6.94 -0.31
CA ALA A 73 1.18 -5.84 -0.74
C ALA A 73 2.62 -5.88 -0.16
N LEU A 74 2.89 -6.75 0.83
CA LEU A 74 4.24 -7.04 1.32
C LEU A 74 4.79 -8.39 0.84
N GLN A 75 3.91 -9.32 0.46
CA GLN A 75 4.26 -10.74 0.34
C GLN A 75 4.18 -11.26 -1.10
N ALA A 76 3.49 -10.58 -2.02
CA ALA A 76 3.22 -11.14 -3.34
C ALA A 76 4.50 -11.44 -4.13
N SER A 77 5.43 -10.48 -4.22
CA SER A 77 6.71 -10.69 -4.90
C SER A 77 7.59 -11.70 -4.16
N ALA A 78 7.57 -11.69 -2.82
CA ALA A 78 8.31 -12.64 -2.00
C ALA A 78 7.83 -14.09 -2.23
N LEU A 79 6.52 -14.32 -2.23
CA LEU A 79 5.92 -15.63 -2.48
C LEU A 79 6.19 -16.10 -3.91
N LYS A 80 6.12 -15.19 -4.90
CA LYS A 80 6.44 -15.48 -6.30
C LYS A 80 7.91 -15.87 -6.47
N ALA A 81 8.83 -15.15 -5.83
CA ALA A 81 10.26 -15.47 -5.84
C ALA A 81 10.56 -16.80 -5.12
N TRP A 82 9.88 -17.07 -4.00
CA TRP A 82 10.06 -18.31 -3.24
C TRP A 82 9.64 -19.55 -4.06
N ALA A 83 8.48 -19.49 -4.71
CA ALA A 83 7.93 -20.59 -5.52
C ALA A 83 7.89 -21.96 -4.79
N GLY A 84 7.83 -21.97 -3.46
CA GLY A 84 7.86 -23.17 -2.62
C GLY A 84 9.23 -23.88 -2.54
N LYS A 85 10.29 -23.31 -3.10
CA LYS A 85 11.63 -23.93 -3.17
C LYS A 85 12.53 -23.38 -2.07
N LYS A 86 13.11 -24.26 -1.25
CA LYS A 86 14.02 -23.86 -0.14
C LYS A 86 15.22 -23.06 -0.64
N ASP A 87 15.75 -23.38 -1.81
CA ASP A 87 16.90 -22.69 -2.41
C ASP A 87 16.60 -21.22 -2.75
N ASN A 88 15.33 -20.86 -2.91
CA ASN A 88 14.89 -19.50 -3.22
C ASN A 88 14.62 -18.64 -1.97
N THR A 89 14.89 -19.14 -0.77
CA THR A 89 14.57 -18.44 0.50
C THR A 89 15.17 -17.03 0.53
N LYS A 90 16.43 -16.88 0.11
CA LYS A 90 17.11 -15.59 0.12
C LYS A 90 16.49 -14.60 -0.88
N ALA A 91 16.18 -15.05 -2.10
CA ALA A 91 15.51 -14.23 -3.10
C ALA A 91 14.14 -13.73 -2.62
N ALA A 92 13.36 -14.61 -1.96
CA ALA A 92 12.08 -14.25 -1.37
C ALA A 92 12.21 -13.19 -0.25
N GLN A 93 13.20 -13.37 0.64
CA GLN A 93 13.48 -12.40 1.71
C GLN A 93 13.89 -11.04 1.15
N GLU A 94 14.70 -11.01 0.09
CA GLU A 94 15.11 -9.76 -0.57
C GLU A 94 13.91 -9.01 -1.15
N GLU A 95 12.96 -9.70 -1.81
CA GLU A 95 11.73 -9.07 -2.30
C GLU A 95 10.85 -8.53 -1.17
N TYR A 96 10.70 -9.29 -0.07
CA TYR A 96 9.98 -8.82 1.10
C TYR A 96 10.62 -7.55 1.70
N VAL A 97 11.95 -7.53 1.86
CA VAL A 97 12.67 -6.38 2.40
C VAL A 97 12.52 -5.16 1.51
N LYS A 98 12.57 -5.31 0.17
CA LYS A 98 12.30 -4.20 -0.77
C LYS A 98 10.93 -3.57 -0.53
N ARG A 99 9.90 -4.39 -0.28
CA ARG A 99 8.53 -3.90 0.00
C ARG A 99 8.38 -3.34 1.40
N ALA A 100 9.03 -3.92 2.40
CA ALA A 100 9.06 -3.37 3.75
C ALA A 100 9.72 -1.97 3.78
N LEU A 101 10.84 -1.80 3.08
CA LEU A 101 11.54 -0.51 2.97
C LEU A 101 10.72 0.53 2.22
N ALA A 102 10.10 0.15 1.10
CA ALA A 102 9.22 1.05 0.34
C ALA A 102 8.06 1.57 1.20
N ASN A 103 7.37 0.67 1.92
CA ASN A 103 6.25 1.05 2.77
C ASN A 103 6.69 1.84 4.02
N SER A 104 7.88 1.57 4.56
CA SER A 104 8.50 2.36 5.64
C SER A 104 8.83 3.80 5.21
N LEU A 105 9.23 4.01 3.96
CA LEU A 105 9.39 5.36 3.40
C LEU A 105 8.04 6.01 3.09
N ALA A 106 7.06 5.22 2.62
CA ALA A 106 5.73 5.71 2.28
C ALA A 106 4.96 6.20 3.51
N CYS A 107 5.08 5.54 4.67
CA CYS A 107 4.45 6.03 5.91
C CYS A 107 5.05 7.36 6.42
N GLN A 108 6.20 7.77 5.89
CA GLN A 108 6.84 9.07 6.16
C GLN A 108 6.62 10.09 5.04
N GLY A 109 5.91 9.73 3.96
CA GLY A 109 5.76 10.58 2.78
C GLY A 109 7.06 10.78 1.97
N LYS A 110 8.03 9.88 2.13
CA LYS A 110 9.38 9.96 1.52
C LYS A 110 9.62 8.91 0.43
N TYR A 111 8.61 8.10 0.12
CA TYR A 111 8.76 7.10 -0.93
C TYR A 111 8.77 7.78 -2.30
N THR A 112 9.78 7.45 -3.10
CA THR A 112 9.89 7.81 -4.50
C THR A 112 10.01 6.52 -5.30
N PRO A 113 9.07 6.24 -6.23
CA PRO A 113 9.19 5.06 -7.07
C PRO A 113 10.47 5.19 -7.92
N SER A 114 11.32 4.17 -7.89
CA SER A 114 12.60 4.19 -8.62
C SER A 114 12.46 3.91 -10.12
N GLY A 115 11.23 3.82 -10.65
CA GLY A 115 10.94 3.36 -12.01
C GLY A 115 11.25 1.87 -12.26
N THR A 116 11.84 1.18 -11.28
CA THR A 116 12.25 -0.23 -11.33
C THR A 116 11.37 -1.14 -10.47
N ALA A 117 10.09 -0.76 -10.26
CA ALA A 117 9.13 -1.69 -9.70
C ALA A 117 9.01 -2.87 -10.68
N GLY A 118 9.53 -4.04 -10.29
CA GLY A 118 9.45 -5.24 -11.13
C GLY A 118 8.00 -5.55 -11.51
N ALA A 119 7.77 -6.16 -12.67
CA ALA A 119 6.42 -6.43 -13.18
C ALA A 119 5.50 -7.09 -12.14
N ALA A 120 6.05 -7.94 -11.26
CA ALA A 120 5.34 -8.59 -10.16
C ALA A 120 4.77 -7.60 -9.11
N ALA A 121 5.47 -6.50 -8.82
CA ALA A 121 5.02 -5.51 -7.83
C ALA A 121 3.87 -4.64 -8.34
N SER A 122 3.69 -4.55 -9.66
CA SER A 122 2.66 -3.78 -10.33
C SER A 122 1.40 -4.59 -10.66
N GLU A 123 1.44 -5.93 -10.53
CA GLU A 123 0.30 -6.81 -10.77
C GLU A 123 -0.81 -6.55 -9.74
N SER A 124 -2.07 -6.43 -10.21
CA SER A 124 -3.21 -6.33 -9.30
C SER A 124 -3.30 -7.59 -8.44
N LEU A 125 -3.47 -7.38 -7.13
CA LEU A 125 -3.56 -8.47 -6.16
C LEU A 125 -5.00 -8.80 -5.81
N PHE A 126 -5.97 -8.29 -6.57
CA PHE A 126 -7.38 -8.58 -6.36
C PHE A 126 -7.70 -10.05 -6.65
N VAL A 127 -8.53 -10.65 -5.79
CA VAL A 127 -9.06 -12.01 -5.96
C VAL A 127 -10.57 -11.92 -5.82
N SER A 128 -11.31 -12.36 -6.83
CA SER A 128 -12.78 -12.35 -6.81
C SER A 128 -13.31 -13.24 -5.68
N ASN A 129 -14.39 -12.80 -5.03
CA ASN A 129 -15.04 -13.49 -3.91
C ASN A 129 -14.13 -13.79 -2.69
N HIS A 130 -13.02 -13.07 -2.54
CA HIS A 130 -12.21 -13.17 -1.33
C HIS A 130 -12.90 -12.43 -0.17
N ALA A 131 -13.18 -13.13 0.93
CA ALA A 131 -13.65 -12.54 2.17
C ALA A 131 -12.47 -11.92 2.94
N TYR A 132 -12.60 -10.64 3.31
CA TYR A 132 -11.62 -9.87 4.11
C TYR A 132 -12.09 -9.74 5.55
#